data_AF-A0A401ZJE6-F1
#
_entry.id   AF-A0A401ZJE6-F1
#
_cell.length_a   1.000
_cell.length_b   1.000
_cell.length_c   1.000
_cell.angle_alpha   90.00
_cell.angle_beta   90.00
_cell.angle_gamma   90.00
#
_symmetry.space_group_name_H-M   'P 1'
#
loop_
_entity.id
_entity.type
_entity.pdbx_description
1 polymer ?
#
loop_
_entity_poly.entity_id
_entity_poly.type
_entity_poly.pdbx_seq_one_letter_code
_entity_poly.pdbx_strand_id
1 'polypeptide(L)'
;MAVEASIQMPNVTGRAAQGYWPAFWMLGSAFRGNYNNWPGVGEIDGMENVNGTNTEYGTLHCGVNPGGPCNETNGLGGNTPCSGTTCQASFHTYRVEVDRSTSPEQIRWYLDGVEFWHVASNNPGMDATTWANAVDHSFFIILDVAMGGSWPGNPTGATASGIPMLIDYVHVYTA
;
A
#
# COMPACT_ATOMS: atom_id res chain seq x y z
N MET A 1 6.68 -9.70 -11.15
CA MET A 1 5.55 -8.82 -11.57
C MET A 1 5.82 -7.47 -10.97
N ALA A 2 5.50 -6.39 -11.66
CA ALA A 2 5.42 -5.08 -11.03
C ALA A 2 4.11 -4.38 -11.36
N VAL A 3 3.60 -3.62 -10.41
CA VAL A 3 2.43 -2.75 -10.60
C VAL A 3 2.83 -1.34 -10.22
N GLU A 4 2.48 -0.39 -11.06
CA GLU A 4 2.85 1.01 -10.89
C GLU A 4 1.65 1.90 -11.18
N ALA A 5 1.49 2.96 -10.40
CA ALA A 5 0.51 4.00 -10.64
C ALA A 5 1.17 5.38 -10.58
N SER A 6 0.76 6.29 -11.47
CA SER A 6 1.09 7.71 -11.35
C SER A 6 -0.09 8.43 -10.71
N ILE A 7 0.11 8.92 -9.49
CA ILE A 7 -0.95 9.45 -8.64
C ILE A 7 -0.55 10.80 -8.08
N GLN A 8 -1.50 11.74 -8.03
CA GLN A 8 -1.45 12.88 -7.14
C GLN A 8 -2.43 12.61 -5.99
N MET A 9 -1.92 12.55 -4.76
CA MET A 9 -2.75 12.38 -3.56
C MET A 9 -3.71 13.59 -3.41
N PRO A 10 -4.84 13.45 -2.68
CA PRO A 10 -5.75 14.56 -2.43
C PRO A 10 -5.00 15.81 -1.98
N ASN A 11 -5.08 16.87 -2.78
CA ASN A 11 -4.35 18.11 -2.53
C ASN A 11 -5.01 18.95 -1.43
N VAL A 12 -4.93 18.43 -0.20
CA VAL A 12 -5.44 19.02 1.03
C VAL A 12 -4.48 18.66 2.15
N THR A 13 -4.23 19.60 3.06
CA THR A 13 -3.30 19.40 4.18
C THR A 13 -3.84 20.00 5.48
N GLY A 14 -3.20 19.68 6.60
CA GLY A 14 -3.57 20.21 7.91
C GLY A 14 -4.97 19.77 8.35
N ARG A 15 -5.69 20.66 9.06
CA ARG A 15 -7.02 20.33 9.62
C ARG A 15 -8.06 20.00 8.54
N ALA A 16 -7.91 20.55 7.34
CA ALA A 16 -8.81 20.27 6.22
C ALA A 16 -8.64 18.84 5.68
N ALA A 17 -7.48 18.21 5.91
CA ALA A 17 -7.19 16.85 5.45
C ALA A 17 -7.53 15.78 6.50
N GLN A 18 -7.96 16.16 7.70
CA GLN A 18 -8.23 15.21 8.77
C GLN A 18 -9.24 14.15 8.32
N GLY A 19 -8.85 12.88 8.39
CA GLY A 19 -9.66 11.74 7.98
C GLY A 19 -9.46 11.29 6.53
N TYR A 20 -8.74 12.02 5.69
CA TYR A 20 -8.41 11.53 4.34
C TYR A 20 -7.45 10.35 4.42
N TRP A 21 -7.76 9.29 3.67
CA TRP A 21 -6.92 8.10 3.52
C TRP A 21 -6.99 7.58 2.07
N PRO A 22 -6.25 8.20 1.13
CA PRO A 22 -6.06 7.64 -0.21
C PRO A 22 -5.22 6.36 -0.17
N ALA A 23 -5.55 5.40 -1.03
CA ALA A 23 -4.80 4.15 -1.17
C ALA A 23 -4.76 3.63 -2.61
N PHE A 24 -3.62 3.05 -2.97
CA PHE A 24 -3.40 2.20 -4.14
C PHE A 24 -2.78 0.88 -3.67
N TRP A 25 -3.53 -0.20 -3.79
CA TRP A 25 -3.18 -1.45 -3.12
C TRP A 25 -3.69 -2.66 -3.89
N MET A 26 -3.26 -3.84 -3.48
CA MET A 26 -3.58 -5.11 -4.11
C MET A 26 -3.97 -6.13 -3.07
N LEU A 27 -4.99 -6.91 -3.37
CA LEU A 27 -5.47 -7.97 -2.50
C LEU A 27 -5.53 -9.29 -3.26
N GLY A 28 -5.12 -10.37 -2.61
CA GLY A 28 -5.09 -11.70 -3.22
C GLY A 28 -6.46 -12.11 -3.75
N SER A 29 -6.50 -12.68 -4.95
CA SER A 29 -7.76 -12.89 -5.69
C SER A 29 -8.75 -13.80 -4.97
N ALA A 30 -8.27 -14.70 -4.13
CA ALA A 30 -9.11 -15.60 -3.32
C ALA A 30 -9.90 -14.86 -2.22
N PHE A 31 -9.66 -13.58 -1.98
CA PHE A 31 -10.48 -12.77 -1.09
C PHE A 31 -11.85 -12.48 -1.70
N ARG A 32 -11.91 -12.28 -3.04
CA ARG A 32 -13.14 -11.92 -3.75
C ARG A 32 -14.15 -13.07 -3.67
N GLY A 33 -15.29 -12.81 -3.03
CA GLY A 33 -16.34 -13.81 -2.80
C GLY A 33 -16.16 -14.65 -1.53
N ASN A 34 -15.03 -14.53 -0.83
CA ASN A 34 -14.79 -15.14 0.48
C ASN A 34 -14.94 -14.10 1.61
N TYR A 35 -14.18 -13.00 1.50
CA TYR A 35 -14.16 -11.86 2.43
C TYR A 35 -13.75 -12.17 3.89
N ASN A 36 -13.28 -13.38 4.20
CA ASN A 36 -12.96 -13.82 5.58
C ASN A 36 -11.56 -14.43 5.73
N ASN A 37 -10.71 -14.35 4.70
CA ASN A 37 -9.37 -14.96 4.65
C ASN A 37 -8.21 -13.94 4.69
N TRP A 38 -8.50 -12.69 5.03
CA TRP A 38 -7.47 -11.70 5.36
C TRP A 38 -6.88 -11.99 6.76
N PRO A 39 -5.57 -11.77 7.02
CA PRO A 39 -4.54 -11.29 6.08
C PRO A 39 -3.83 -12.41 5.33
N GLY A 40 -4.15 -13.67 5.63
CA GLY A 40 -3.46 -14.84 5.07
C GLY A 40 -3.49 -14.94 3.54
N VAL A 41 -4.47 -14.31 2.88
CA VAL A 41 -4.60 -14.20 1.42
C VAL A 41 -3.62 -13.20 0.77
N GLY A 42 -2.89 -12.44 1.58
CA GLY A 42 -1.92 -11.44 1.13
C GLY A 42 -2.56 -10.14 0.67
N GLU A 43 -2.03 -9.04 1.21
CA GLU A 43 -2.36 -7.68 0.83
C GLU A 43 -1.06 -6.88 0.70
N ILE A 44 -0.93 -6.18 -0.42
CA ILE A 44 0.26 -5.39 -0.78
C ILE A 44 -0.20 -3.98 -1.04
N ASP A 45 0.12 -3.10 -0.11
CA ASP A 45 -0.19 -1.67 -0.21
C ASP A 45 0.93 -0.98 -0.96
N GLY A 46 0.66 -0.63 -2.22
CA GLY A 46 1.62 0.04 -3.10
C GLY A 46 1.75 1.53 -2.79
N MET A 47 0.69 2.13 -2.26
CA MET A 47 0.64 3.45 -1.64
C MET A 47 -0.50 3.58 -0.64
N GLU A 48 -0.18 4.11 0.53
CA GLU A 48 -1.14 4.70 1.46
C GLU A 48 -0.65 6.05 1.99
N ASN A 49 -1.60 6.94 2.28
CA ASN A 49 -1.33 8.18 3.00
C ASN A 49 -2.49 8.50 3.93
N VAL A 50 -2.21 9.23 5.01
CA VAL A 50 -3.25 9.76 5.88
C VAL A 50 -3.06 11.24 6.14
N ASN A 51 -4.18 11.93 6.33
CA ASN A 51 -4.25 13.32 6.82
C ASN A 51 -3.47 14.34 5.98
N GLY A 52 -3.26 14.06 4.69
CA GLY A 52 -2.59 14.99 3.77
C GLY A 52 -1.15 15.30 4.17
N THR A 53 -0.47 14.32 4.78
CA THR A 53 0.94 14.43 5.15
C THR A 53 1.84 14.16 3.93
N ASN A 54 3.01 14.78 3.83
CA ASN A 54 3.95 14.47 2.75
C ASN A 54 4.75 13.19 3.07
N THR A 55 4.05 12.07 3.19
CA THR A 55 4.63 10.77 3.51
C THR A 55 3.89 9.69 2.74
N GLU A 56 4.67 8.86 2.06
CA GLU A 56 4.24 7.65 1.41
C GLU A 56 4.44 6.45 2.33
N TYR A 57 3.47 5.54 2.39
CA TYR A 57 3.55 4.27 3.11
C TYR A 57 3.34 3.10 2.14
N GLY A 58 4.21 2.10 2.22
CA GLY A 58 4.05 0.83 1.52
C GLY A 58 4.18 -0.32 2.49
N THR A 59 3.26 -1.29 2.42
CA THR A 59 3.08 -2.30 3.45
C THR A 59 2.76 -3.66 2.84
N LEU A 60 3.23 -4.73 3.49
CA LEU A 60 2.76 -6.10 3.26
C LEU A 60 1.99 -6.57 4.49
N HIS A 61 0.75 -7.00 4.28
CA HIS A 61 -0.06 -7.74 5.25
C HIS A 61 -0.14 -9.22 4.87
N CYS A 62 0.07 -10.09 5.84
CA CYS A 62 0.16 -11.53 5.63
C CYS A 62 0.02 -12.36 6.91
N GLY A 63 -0.15 -13.67 6.75
CA GLY A 63 -0.19 -14.61 7.88
C GLY A 63 -1.46 -14.51 8.70
N VAL A 64 -1.34 -14.11 9.98
CA VAL A 64 -2.44 -14.14 10.95
C VAL A 64 -2.59 -12.80 11.67
N ASN A 65 -3.83 -12.41 11.95
CA ASN A 65 -4.16 -11.24 12.74
C ASN A 65 -4.81 -11.65 14.07
N PRO A 66 -4.38 -11.11 15.23
CA PRO A 66 -3.26 -10.16 15.43
C PRO A 66 -1.87 -10.81 15.53
N GLY A 67 -0.84 -10.01 15.29
CA GLY A 67 0.57 -10.40 15.37
C GLY A 67 1.03 -11.21 14.16
N GLY A 68 1.45 -12.44 14.40
CA GLY A 68 2.01 -13.29 13.34
C GLY A 68 3.32 -12.77 12.77
N PRO A 69 3.80 -13.37 11.67
CA PRO A 69 5.08 -13.00 11.05
C PRO A 69 5.08 -11.61 10.40
N CYS A 70 3.88 -11.04 10.20
CA CYS A 70 3.70 -9.75 9.54
C CYS A 70 3.28 -8.65 10.53
N ASN A 71 3.29 -8.92 11.84
CA ASN A 71 3.00 -7.94 12.91
C ASN A 71 1.63 -7.24 12.75
N GLU A 72 0.60 -8.02 12.48
CA GLU A 72 -0.75 -7.54 12.22
C GLU A 72 -1.38 -6.87 13.45
N THR A 73 -2.13 -5.78 13.30
CA THR A 73 -2.59 -5.17 12.03
C THR A 73 -1.64 -4.10 11.45
N ASN A 74 -0.38 -4.01 11.91
CA ASN A 74 0.53 -2.97 11.40
C ASN A 74 1.17 -3.34 10.06
N GLY A 75 1.29 -4.63 9.76
CA GLY A 75 1.99 -5.12 8.58
C GLY A 75 3.52 -4.93 8.65
N LEU A 76 4.20 -5.32 7.58
CA LEU A 76 5.62 -5.10 7.35
C LEU A 76 5.81 -3.88 6.46
N GLY A 77 5.71 -2.70 7.06
CA GLY A 77 5.69 -1.42 6.33
C GLY A 77 6.97 -0.59 6.40
N GLY A 78 7.19 0.20 5.35
CA GLY A 78 8.19 1.26 5.28
C GLY A 78 7.55 2.57 4.84
N ASN A 79 8.27 3.69 4.98
CA ASN A 79 7.78 4.99 4.52
C ASN A 79 8.91 5.92 4.10
N THR A 80 8.57 6.88 3.25
CA THR A 80 9.48 7.94 2.79
C THR A 80 8.66 9.17 2.38
N PRO A 81 9.19 10.41 2.48
CA PRO A 81 8.50 11.57 1.91
C PRO A 81 8.66 11.63 0.40
N CYS A 82 7.67 12.20 -0.30
CA CYS A 82 7.87 12.66 -1.68
C CYS A 82 8.85 13.85 -1.72
N SER A 83 9.67 13.90 -2.77
CA SER A 83 10.72 14.91 -2.95
C SER A 83 10.56 15.68 -4.27
N GLY A 84 11.17 16.87 -4.38
CA GLY A 84 10.92 17.81 -5.48
C GLY A 84 9.58 18.56 -5.32
N THR A 85 8.49 17.82 -5.16
CA THR A 85 7.18 18.30 -4.70
C THR A 85 6.63 17.39 -3.60
N THR A 86 5.63 17.85 -2.86
CA THR A 86 4.91 16.96 -1.94
C THR A 86 4.00 16.00 -2.71
N CYS A 87 3.65 14.86 -2.10
CA CYS A 87 2.76 13.87 -2.69
C CYS A 87 1.37 14.44 -3.07
N GLN A 88 0.95 15.51 -2.38
CA GLN A 88 -0.28 16.25 -2.64
C GLN A 88 -0.16 17.26 -3.79
N ALA A 89 1.04 17.78 -4.05
CA ALA A 89 1.22 18.94 -4.93
C ALA A 89 1.35 18.56 -6.40
N SER A 90 1.82 17.35 -6.72
CA SER A 90 1.95 16.88 -8.10
C SER A 90 1.82 15.36 -8.21
N PHE A 91 1.88 14.85 -9.44
CA PHE A 91 1.93 13.41 -9.69
C PHE A 91 3.30 12.84 -9.31
N HIS A 92 3.28 11.74 -8.56
CA HIS A 92 4.42 10.90 -8.25
C HIS A 92 4.17 9.48 -8.76
N THR A 93 5.22 8.69 -8.97
CA THR A 93 5.06 7.27 -9.36
C THR A 93 5.27 6.35 -8.16
N TYR A 94 4.26 5.53 -7.92
CA TYR A 94 4.22 4.54 -6.83
C TYR A 94 4.27 3.17 -7.46
N ARG A 95 5.32 2.40 -7.16
CA ARG A 95 5.54 1.09 -7.77
C ARG A 95 5.82 0.06 -6.70
N VAL A 96 5.20 -1.10 -6.85
CA VAL A 96 5.55 -2.30 -6.10
C VAL A 96 5.93 -3.43 -7.05
N GLU A 97 7.00 -4.14 -6.72
CA GLU A 97 7.54 -5.23 -7.51
C GLU A 97 7.62 -6.49 -6.66
N VAL A 98 6.95 -7.56 -7.11
CA VAL A 98 7.11 -8.92 -6.59
C VAL A 98 8.12 -9.65 -7.48
N ASP A 99 9.35 -9.76 -6.99
CA ASP A 99 10.47 -10.40 -7.64
C ASP A 99 10.68 -11.83 -7.13
N ARG A 100 10.35 -12.77 -8.01
CA ARG A 100 10.51 -14.21 -7.79
C ARG A 100 11.73 -14.80 -8.52
N SER A 101 12.53 -13.95 -9.16
CA SER A 101 13.74 -14.37 -9.88
C SER A 101 14.95 -14.53 -8.96
N THR A 102 14.86 -14.03 -7.72
CA THR A 102 15.91 -14.12 -6.70
C THR A 102 15.58 -15.15 -5.62
N SER A 103 16.61 -15.58 -4.89
CA SER A 103 16.46 -16.39 -3.67
C SER A 103 17.23 -15.70 -2.53
N PRO A 104 16.55 -15.16 -1.50
CA PRO A 104 15.10 -15.17 -1.28
C PRO A 104 14.31 -14.37 -2.33
N GLU A 105 13.03 -14.71 -2.53
CA GLU A 105 12.10 -13.85 -3.29
C GLU A 105 11.90 -12.53 -2.52
N GLN A 106 11.54 -11.45 -3.20
CA GLN A 106 11.38 -10.14 -2.57
C GLN A 106 10.15 -9.39 -3.09
N ILE A 107 9.55 -8.58 -2.23
CA ILE A 107 8.67 -7.48 -2.62
C ILE A 107 9.42 -6.18 -2.37
N ARG A 108 9.44 -5.27 -3.35
CA ARG A 108 10.15 -3.99 -3.28
C ARG A 108 9.21 -2.84 -3.63
N TRP A 109 9.25 -1.77 -2.84
CA TRP A 109 8.46 -0.56 -3.04
C TRP A 109 9.36 0.58 -3.48
N TYR A 110 8.88 1.31 -4.48
CA TYR A 110 9.57 2.44 -5.09
C TYR A 110 8.67 3.66 -5.10
N LEU A 111 9.26 4.81 -4.77
CA LEU A 111 8.68 6.13 -4.98
C LEU A 111 9.55 6.88 -5.98
N ASP A 112 8.96 7.34 -7.08
CA ASP A 112 9.65 8.02 -8.18
C ASP A 112 10.85 7.23 -8.72
N GLY A 113 10.70 5.90 -8.77
CA GLY A 113 11.75 4.97 -9.22
C GLY A 113 12.86 4.69 -8.20
N VAL A 114 12.79 5.25 -7.00
CA VAL A 114 13.76 5.01 -5.91
C VAL A 114 13.17 4.01 -4.92
N GLU A 115 13.85 2.89 -4.70
CA GLU A 115 13.45 1.91 -3.68
C GLU A 115 13.55 2.54 -2.29
N PHE A 116 12.48 2.45 -1.50
CA PHE A 116 12.47 2.92 -0.11
C PHE A 116 12.18 1.81 0.91
N TRP A 117 11.64 0.68 0.46
CA TRP A 117 11.30 -0.45 1.33
C TRP A 117 11.34 -1.77 0.57
N HIS A 118 11.62 -2.86 1.30
CA HIS A 118 11.47 -4.22 0.80
C HIS A 118 11.17 -5.22 1.91
N VAL A 119 10.54 -6.32 1.52
CA VAL A 119 10.33 -7.50 2.36
C VAL A 119 10.81 -8.73 1.60
N ALA A 120 11.71 -9.51 2.20
CA ALA A 120 12.21 -10.75 1.61
C ALA A 120 11.44 -11.98 2.16
N SER A 121 11.39 -13.05 1.38
CA SER A 121 10.69 -14.29 1.74
C SER A 121 11.27 -15.01 2.97
N ASN A 122 12.44 -14.58 3.43
CA ASN A 122 13.10 -15.06 4.65
C ASN A 122 13.08 -14.04 5.81
N ASN A 123 12.19 -13.03 5.75
CA ASN A 123 11.98 -12.10 6.85
C ASN A 123 11.75 -12.87 8.18
N PRO A 124 12.29 -12.42 9.33
CA PRO A 124 12.18 -13.19 10.57
C PRO A 124 10.74 -13.59 10.92
N GLY A 125 10.53 -14.89 11.16
CA GLY A 125 9.22 -15.47 11.44
C GLY A 125 8.41 -15.88 10.20
N MET A 126 8.78 -15.41 9.00
CA MET A 126 8.14 -15.80 7.74
C MET A 126 8.53 -17.23 7.34
N ASP A 127 7.57 -18.15 7.34
CA ASP A 127 7.76 -19.48 6.77
C ASP A 127 7.34 -19.54 5.29
N ALA A 128 7.78 -20.58 4.59
CA ALA A 128 7.54 -20.74 3.16
C ALA A 128 6.04 -20.83 2.82
N THR A 129 5.23 -21.41 3.70
CA THR A 129 3.79 -21.54 3.51
C THR A 129 3.09 -20.19 3.62
N THR A 130 3.46 -19.37 4.61
CA THR A 130 2.91 -18.03 4.81
C THR A 130 3.27 -17.14 3.64
N TRP A 131 4.52 -17.19 3.18
CA TRP A 131 4.95 -16.45 1.99
C TRP A 131 4.15 -16.86 0.76
N ALA A 132 4.09 -18.17 0.45
CA ALA A 132 3.37 -18.67 -0.71
C ALA A 132 1.87 -18.33 -0.66
N ASN A 133 1.23 -18.44 0.50
CA ASN A 133 -0.17 -18.06 0.69
C ASN A 133 -0.44 -16.57 0.50
N ALA A 134 0.57 -15.72 0.73
CA ALA A 134 0.44 -14.28 0.60
C ALA A 134 0.75 -13.79 -0.81
N VAL A 135 1.64 -14.43 -1.57
CA VAL A 135 2.12 -13.88 -2.86
C VAL A 135 2.04 -14.81 -4.06
N ASP A 136 1.87 -16.12 -3.88
CA ASP A 136 1.89 -17.11 -4.98
C ASP A 136 0.51 -17.35 -5.60
N HIS A 137 -0.14 -16.26 -6.00
CA HIS A 137 -1.43 -16.28 -6.69
C HIS A 137 -1.69 -14.93 -7.39
N SER A 138 -2.79 -14.84 -8.13
CA SER A 138 -3.22 -13.57 -8.70
C SER A 138 -3.69 -12.59 -7.63
N PHE A 139 -3.60 -11.31 -7.96
CA PHE A 139 -4.15 -10.19 -7.19
C PHE A 139 -5.15 -9.42 -8.04
N PHE A 140 -6.02 -8.67 -7.39
CA PHE A 140 -6.73 -7.56 -8.03
C PHE A 140 -6.30 -6.23 -7.39
N ILE A 141 -6.30 -5.18 -8.20
CA ILE A 141 -5.91 -3.83 -7.78
C ILE A 141 -7.14 -3.10 -7.21
N ILE A 142 -6.93 -2.35 -6.15
CA ILE A 142 -7.89 -1.43 -5.54
C ILE A 142 -7.31 -0.01 -5.55
N LEU A 143 -8.18 0.94 -5.83
CA LEU A 143 -7.92 2.37 -5.74
C LEU A 143 -9.09 2.99 -5.00
N ASP A 144 -8.83 3.64 -3.88
CA ASP A 144 -9.88 4.30 -3.10
C ASP A 144 -9.36 5.51 -2.33
N VAL A 145 -10.31 6.26 -1.79
CA VAL A 145 -10.07 7.32 -0.82
C VAL A 145 -11.05 7.08 0.33
N ALA A 146 -10.58 6.37 1.35
CA ALA A 146 -11.31 6.21 2.59
C ALA A 146 -11.41 7.54 3.35
N MET A 147 -12.46 7.65 4.15
CA MET A 147 -12.71 8.81 5.02
C MET A 147 -12.91 8.34 6.45
N GLY A 148 -11.92 8.57 7.31
CA GLY A 148 -11.88 8.08 8.68
C GLY A 148 -11.22 6.72 8.81
N GLY A 149 -11.32 6.13 10.00
CA GLY A 149 -10.65 4.86 10.34
C GLY A 149 -9.76 5.00 11.58
N SER A 150 -9.24 3.87 12.07
CA SER A 150 -8.37 3.82 13.24
C SER A 150 -7.07 4.58 13.04
N TRP A 151 -6.53 4.58 11.82
CA TRP A 151 -5.27 5.21 11.50
C TRP A 151 -5.36 6.73 11.26
N PRO A 152 -6.16 7.24 10.29
CA PRO A 152 -6.26 8.69 10.09
C PRO A 152 -7.02 9.38 11.24
N GLY A 153 -7.88 8.66 11.96
CA GLY A 153 -8.89 9.23 12.86
C GLY A 153 -10.09 9.78 12.08
N ASN A 154 -11.20 10.06 12.77
CA ASN A 154 -12.43 10.49 12.11
C ASN A 154 -12.31 11.89 11.45
N PRO A 155 -13.04 12.14 10.35
CA PRO A 155 -13.25 13.49 9.84
C PRO A 155 -13.84 14.41 10.91
N THR A 156 -13.61 15.71 10.75
CA THR A 156 -14.16 16.75 11.62
C THR A 156 -15.01 17.72 10.81
N GLY A 157 -15.69 18.66 11.47
CA GLY A 157 -16.39 19.75 10.78
C GLY A 157 -15.47 20.68 9.97
N ALA A 158 -14.15 20.58 10.16
CA ALA A 158 -13.16 21.33 9.38
C ALA A 158 -12.61 20.54 8.17
N THR A 159 -12.91 19.24 8.06
CA THR A 159 -12.46 18.42 6.94
C THR A 159 -13.09 18.93 5.65
N ALA A 160 -12.26 19.29 4.67
CA ALA A 160 -12.75 19.70 3.35
C ALA A 160 -13.29 18.48 2.60
N SER A 161 -14.28 18.67 1.73
CA SER A 161 -14.79 17.63 0.85
C SER A 161 -14.50 17.97 -0.62
N GLY A 162 -14.66 16.99 -1.51
CA GLY A 162 -14.51 17.20 -2.95
C GLY A 162 -13.08 17.31 -3.46
N ILE A 163 -12.08 17.00 -2.61
CA ILE A 163 -10.68 16.93 -3.01
C ILE A 163 -10.38 15.51 -3.52
N PRO A 164 -10.09 15.32 -4.82
CA PRO A 164 -9.92 13.99 -5.41
C PRO A 164 -8.50 13.46 -5.24
N MET A 165 -8.36 12.13 -5.25
CA MET A 165 -7.12 11.48 -5.68
C MET A 165 -7.12 11.45 -7.21
N LEU A 166 -6.08 11.99 -7.84
CA LEU A 166 -5.97 12.00 -9.30
C LEU A 166 -5.02 10.88 -9.73
N ILE A 167 -5.43 10.12 -10.73
CA ILE A 167 -4.69 8.95 -11.22
C ILE A 167 -4.54 9.13 -12.73
N ASP A 168 -3.30 9.25 -13.19
CA ASP A 168 -3.01 9.35 -14.62
C ASP A 168 -3.04 7.96 -15.27
N TYR A 169 -2.33 7.00 -14.67
CA TYR A 169 -2.32 5.61 -15.13
C TYR A 169 -2.15 4.61 -14.00
N VAL A 170 -2.52 3.36 -14.30
CA VAL A 170 -2.10 2.16 -13.60
C VAL A 170 -1.56 1.18 -14.65
N HIS A 171 -0.33 0.72 -14.49
CA HIS A 171 0.32 -0.25 -15.36
C HIS A 171 0.71 -1.51 -14.60
N VAL A 172 0.55 -2.65 -15.25
CA VAL A 172 1.04 -3.94 -14.79
C VAL A 172 2.10 -4.43 -15.76
N TYR A 173 3.28 -4.74 -15.23
CA TYR A 173 4.42 -5.23 -15.99
C TYR A 173 4.71 -6.69 -15.61
N THR A 174 4.90 -7.52 -16.63
CA THR A 174 5.45 -8.87 -16.49
C THR A 174 6.93 -8.84 -16.82
N ALA A 175 7.72 -9.61 -16.07
CA ALA A 175 9.10 -9.92 -16.45
C ALA A 175 9.11 -10.98 -17.56
#